data_AF-A0A7C6R9E3-F1
#
_entry.id   AF-A0A7C6R9E3-F1
#
_cell.length_a   1.000
_cell.length_b   1.000
_cell.length_c   1.000
_cell.angle_alpha   90.00
_cell.angle_beta   90.00
_cell.angle_gamma   90.00
#
_symmetry.space_group_name_H-M   'P 1'
#
loop_
_entity.id
_entity.type
_entity.pdbx_description
1 polymer ?
#
loop_
_entity_poly.entity_id
_entity_poly.type
_entity_poly.pdbx_seq_one_letter_code
_entity_poly.pdbx_strand_id
1 'polypeptide(L)'
;VVDLFRRWSDRLGFYVRPHLLRHTRATIWLRGLEGQAVDLDVVRVLLGHRSLASTLIYTHASDEALRAAVARTTMYSEDRT
;
A
#
# COMPACT_ATOMS: atom_id res chain seq x y z
N VAL A 1 -20.89 10.22 10.06
CA VAL A 1 -19.66 9.87 9.29
C VAL A 1 -19.62 10.56 7.94
N VAL A 2 -20.71 10.54 7.14
CA VAL A 2 -20.77 11.22 5.84
C VAL A 2 -20.41 12.71 5.94
N ASP A 3 -20.87 13.40 7.00
CA ASP A 3 -20.55 14.81 7.23
C ASP A 3 -19.06 15.11 7.48
N LEU A 4 -18.29 14.13 7.97
CA LEU A 4 -16.85 14.30 8.14
C LEU A 4 -16.15 14.37 6.78
N PHE A 5 -16.42 13.38 5.93
CA PHE A 5 -15.81 13.28 4.62
C PHE A 5 -16.23 14.40 3.68
N ARG A 6 -17.48 14.89 3.79
CA ARG A 6 -17.93 16.10 3.10
C ARG A 6 -17.09 17.31 3.51
N ARG A 7 -16.98 17.59 4.82
CA ARG A 7 -16.17 18.71 5.33
C ARG A 7 -14.71 18.62 4.91
N TRP A 8 -14.12 17.42 4.90
CA TRP A 8 -12.75 17.23 4.42
C TRP A 8 -12.62 17.49 2.92
N SER A 9 -13.59 17.05 2.13
CA SER A 9 -13.61 17.32 0.69
C SER A 9 -13.64 18.82 0.41
N ASP A 10 -14.52 19.55 1.12
CA ASP A 10 -14.66 21.01 0.98
C ASP A 10 -13.36 21.74 1.37
N ARG A 11 -12.68 21.29 2.44
CA ARG A 11 -11.45 21.92 2.94
C ARG A 11 -10.21 21.59 2.10
N LEU A 12 -10.12 20.38 1.54
CA LEU A 12 -8.94 19.91 0.81
C LEU A 12 -9.02 20.20 -0.70
N GLY A 13 -10.20 20.56 -1.21
CA GLY A 13 -10.39 20.87 -2.63
C GLY A 13 -10.45 19.64 -3.55
N PHE A 14 -10.61 18.44 -3.00
CA PHE A 14 -10.85 17.22 -3.77
C PHE A 14 -11.76 16.26 -3.02
N TYR A 15 -12.45 15.38 -3.75
CA TYR A 15 -13.43 14.46 -3.17
C TYR A 15 -12.76 13.40 -2.29
N VAL A 16 -13.10 13.36 -1.01
CA VAL A 16 -12.60 12.39 -0.02
C VAL A 16 -13.69 11.42 0.38
N ARG A 17 -13.38 10.12 0.33
CA ARG A 17 -14.27 9.04 0.79
C ARG A 17 -13.50 8.03 1.63
N PRO A 18 -14.18 7.26 2.51
CA PRO A 18 -13.53 6.25 3.36
C PRO A 18 -12.61 5.28 2.60
N HIS A 19 -12.98 4.95 1.36
CA HIS A 19 -12.23 4.01 0.53
C HIS A 19 -10.81 4.52 0.18
N LEU A 20 -10.60 5.85 0.11
CA LEU A 20 -9.26 6.40 -0.12
C LEU A 20 -8.33 6.10 1.04
N LEU A 21 -8.79 6.29 2.28
CA LEU A 21 -8.01 5.97 3.48
C LEU A 21 -7.68 4.47 3.55
N ARG A 22 -8.65 3.62 3.19
CA ARG A 22 -8.46 2.18 3.09
C ARG A 22 -7.36 1.83 2.09
N HIS A 23 -7.37 2.44 0.90
CA HIS A 23 -6.34 2.24 -0.10
C HIS A 23 -4.97 2.70 0.39
N THR A 24 -4.90 3.91 0.97
CA THR A 24 -3.65 4.45 1.53
C THR A 24 -3.06 3.49 2.56
N ARG A 25 -3.87 3.00 3.50
CA ARG A 25 -3.37 2.09 4.54
C ARG A 25 -2.90 0.75 3.98
N ALA A 26 -3.63 0.18 3.02
CA ALA A 26 -3.26 -1.06 2.36
C ALA A 26 -1.90 -0.95 1.65
N THR A 27 -1.68 0.15 0.91
CA THR A 27 -0.41 0.41 0.23
C THR A 27 0.75 0.58 1.21
N ILE A 28 0.54 1.32 2.31
CA ILE A 28 1.57 1.50 3.34
C ILE A 28 2.00 0.15 3.93
N TRP A 29 1.04 -0.71 4.27
CA TRP A 29 1.32 -2.04 4.83
C TRP A 29 2.05 -2.94 3.85
N LEU A 30 1.54 -3.09 2.63
CA LEU A 30 2.12 -4.02 1.65
C LEU A 30 3.51 -3.59 1.19
N ARG A 31 3.76 -2.28 1.13
CA ARG A 31 5.03 -1.73 0.66
C ARG A 31 6.03 -1.43 1.77
N GLY A 32 5.62 -1.55 3.05
CA GLY A 32 6.49 -1.23 4.19
C GLY A 32 6.94 0.24 4.20
N LEU A 33 6.06 1.19 3.86
CA LEU A 33 6.44 2.61 3.78
C LEU A 33 6.69 3.26 5.15
N GLU A 34 6.07 2.72 6.20
CA GLU A 34 6.16 3.22 7.58
C GLU A 34 6.68 2.13 8.55
N GLY A 35 7.35 1.09 8.03
CA GLY A 35 7.81 -0.04 8.82
C GLY A 35 8.05 -1.30 7.97
N GLN A 36 7.97 -2.47 8.58
CA GLN A 36 8.08 -3.72 7.84
C GLN A 36 6.90 -3.92 6.90
N ALA A 37 7.17 -4.51 5.73
CA ALA A 37 6.12 -4.96 4.83
C ALA A 37 5.28 -6.04 5.52
N VAL A 38 3.96 -5.96 5.34
CA VAL A 38 2.99 -6.90 5.91
C VAL A 38 2.52 -7.85 4.82
N ASP A 39 2.41 -9.13 5.16
CA ASP A 39 1.98 -10.16 4.23
C ASP A 39 0.59 -9.90 3.65
N LEU A 40 0.41 -10.26 2.37
CA LEU A 40 -0.81 -9.99 1.61
C LEU A 40 -2.07 -10.56 2.25
N ASP A 41 -1.99 -11.78 2.80
CA ASP A 41 -3.13 -12.41 3.46
C ASP A 41 -3.46 -11.74 4.80
N VAL A 42 -2.46 -11.27 5.54
CA VAL A 42 -2.67 -10.48 6.76
C VAL A 42 -3.36 -9.16 6.42
N VAL A 43 -2.89 -8.44 5.40
CA VAL A 43 -3.54 -7.20 4.94
C VAL A 43 -4.97 -7.46 4.48
N ARG A 44 -5.23 -8.54 3.75
CA ARG A 44 -6.60 -8.95 3.36
C ARG A 44 -7.51 -9.10 4.59
N VAL A 45 -7.05 -9.80 5.63
CA VAL A 45 -7.81 -10.01 6.86
C VAL A 45 -8.04 -8.69 7.60
N LEU A 46 -7.01 -7.85 7.76
CA LEU A 46 -7.12 -6.53 8.39
C LEU A 46 -8.11 -5.61 7.67
N LEU A 47 -8.21 -5.73 6.36
CA LEU A 47 -9.17 -5.00 5.56
C LEU A 47 -10.57 -5.63 5.58
N GLY A 48 -10.72 -6.88 6.01
CA GLY A 48 -11.99 -7.62 5.95
C GLY A 48 -12.39 -8.03 4.54
N HIS A 49 -11.41 -8.24 3.64
CA HIS A 49 -11.68 -8.74 2.30
C HIS A 49 -12.00 -10.24 2.32
N ARG A 50 -13.14 -10.59 1.72
CA ARG A 50 -13.59 -11.99 1.60
C ARG A 50 -12.66 -12.83 0.72
N SER A 51 -12.05 -12.21 -0.30
CA SER A 51 -11.12 -12.87 -1.23
C SER A 51 -9.80 -12.11 -1.36
N LEU A 52 -8.74 -12.82 -1.72
CA LEU A 52 -7.45 -12.21 -2.07
C LEU A 52 -7.57 -11.31 -3.31
N ALA A 53 -8.45 -11.64 -4.25
CA ALA A 53 -8.67 -10.87 -5.47
C ALA A 53 -8.94 -9.38 -5.20
N SER A 54 -9.70 -9.06 -4.15
CA SER A 54 -9.97 -7.66 -3.74
C SER A 54 -8.75 -6.94 -3.16
N THR A 55 -7.71 -7.66 -2.73
CA THR A 55 -6.46 -7.11 -2.21
C THR A 55 -5.36 -7.04 -3.27
N LEU A 56 -5.44 -7.84 -4.34
CA LEU A 56 -4.44 -7.85 -5.42
C LEU A 56 -4.30 -6.50 -6.15
N ILE A 57 -5.30 -5.63 -6.05
CA ILE A 57 -5.24 -4.26 -6.61
C ILE A 57 -4.07 -3.43 -6.05
N TYR A 58 -3.49 -3.83 -4.92
CA TYR A 58 -2.38 -3.12 -4.28
C TYR A 58 -0.99 -3.68 -4.62
N THR A 59 -0.92 -4.82 -5.30
CA THR A 59 0.34 -5.54 -5.54
C THR A 59 0.94 -5.24 -6.91
N HIS A 60 0.38 -4.30 -7.67
CA HIS A 60 0.97 -3.90 -8.95
C HIS A 60 2.39 -3.38 -8.75
N ALA A 61 3.32 -3.97 -9.50
CA ALA A 61 4.71 -3.54 -9.53
C ALA A 61 4.79 -2.11 -10.06
N SER A 62 5.59 -1.28 -9.40
CA SER A 62 6.04 0.01 -9.94
C SER A 62 7.47 -0.13 -10.45
N ASP A 63 7.85 0.70 -11.42
CA ASP A 63 9.23 0.78 -11.90
C ASP A 63 10.21 1.03 -10.75
N GLU A 64 9.79 1.80 -9.76
CA GLU A 64 10.55 2.04 -8.54
C GLU A 64 10.79 0.77 -7.73
N ALA A 65 9.75 -0.05 -7.55
CA ALA A 65 9.88 -1.32 -6.84
C ALA A 65 10.79 -2.30 -7.58
N LEU A 66 10.72 -2.32 -8.92
CA LEU A 66 11.59 -3.13 -9.78
C LEU A 66 13.05 -2.67 -9.67
N ARG A 67 13.31 -1.36 -9.79
CA ARG A 67 14.66 -0.80 -9.62
C ARG A 67 15.24 -1.10 -8.24
N ALA A 68 14.46 -0.90 -7.19
CA ALA A 68 14.88 -1.19 -5.82
C ALA A 68 15.18 -2.69 -5.62
N ALA A 69 14.42 -3.59 -6.25
CA ALA A 69 14.68 -5.03 -6.17
C ALA A 69 16.02 -5.40 -6.83
N VAL A 70 16.30 -4.88 -8.02
CA VAL A 70 17.59 -5.10 -8.72
C VAL A 70 18.75 -4.58 -7.87
N ALA A 71 18.65 -3.34 -7.36
CA ALA A 71 19.70 -2.73 -6.55
C ALA A 71 20.04 -3.56 -5.30
N ARG A 72 19.04 -4.10 -4.60
CA ARG A 72 19.26 -4.98 -3.43
C ARG A 72 20.02 -6.26 -3.78
N THR A 73 19.74 -6.86 -4.94
CA THR A 73 20.43 -8.08 -5.37
C THR A 73 21.87 -7.79 -5.78
N THR A 74 22.12 -6.70 -6.50
CA THR A 74 23.47 -6.29 -6.91
C THR A 74 24.36 -5.98 -5.70
N MET A 75 23.84 -5.28 -4.68
CA MET A 75 24.60 -5.02 -3.46
C MET A 75 24.93 -6.30 -2.68
N TYR A 76 24.03 -7.30 -2.70
CA TYR A 76 24.27 -8.58 -2.04
C TYR A 76 25.38 -9.41 -2.71
N SER A 77 25.63 -9.20 -4.01
CA SER A 77 26.73 -9.89 -4.71
C SER A 77 28.11 -9.28 -4.46
N GLU A 78 28.19 -7.98 -4.14
CA GLU A 78 29.47 -7.28 -3.91
C GLU A 78 30.01 -7.49 -2.48
N ASP A 79 29.14 -7.71 -1.49
CA ASP A 79 29.50 -7.89 -0.07
C ASP A 79 29.98 -9.32 0.27
N ARG A 80 30.08 -10.21 -0.73
CA ARG A 80 30.49 -11.62 -0.55
C ARG A 80 31.78 -12.00 -1.28
N THR A 81 32.50 -11.03 -1.84
CA THR A 81 33.81 -11.19 -2.51
C THR A 81 34.91 -10.46 -1.78
#